data_AF-A0A9W7JD30-F1
#
_entry.id   AF-A0A9W7JD30-F1
#
_cell.length_a   1.000
_cell.length_b   1.000
_cell.length_c   1.000
_cell.angle_alpha   90.00
_cell.angle_beta   90.00
_cell.angle_gamma   90.00
#
_symmetry.space_group_name_H-M   'P 1'
#
loop_
_entity.id
_entity.type
_entity.pdbx_description
1 polymer ?
#
loop_
_entity_poly.entity_id
_entity_poly.type
_entity_poly.pdbx_seq_one_letter_code
_entity_poly.pdbx_strand_id
1 'polypeptide(L)'
;MYHLDIQGNIHAFGILLLEIISGKPPFCKDKGCLIDWAKDYLELPEVMSHIVDLELKHFSNDDLKVICEVICLCIHPDFSKQPSMKEISLMLESRIDTSLSIELKTSLAWAELALSS
;
A
#
# COMPACT_ATOMS: atom_id res chain seq x y z
N MET A 1 -0.85 0.59 -26.99
CA MET A 1 -0.02 1.54 -26.22
C MET A 1 -0.60 1.76 -24.82
N TYR A 2 -1.84 2.27 -24.68
CA TYR A 2 -2.47 2.55 -23.37
C TYR A 2 -2.61 1.38 -22.38
N HIS A 3 -2.71 0.13 -22.83
CA HIS A 3 -2.84 -1.03 -21.93
C HIS A 3 -1.57 -1.28 -21.10
N LEU A 4 -0.40 -1.01 -21.67
CA LEU A 4 0.88 -1.11 -20.99
C LEU A 4 1.03 -0.02 -19.92
N ASP A 5 0.49 1.18 -20.18
CA ASP A 5 0.51 2.29 -19.22
C ASP A 5 -0.38 2.00 -18.01
N ILE A 6 -1.56 1.40 -18.22
CA ILE A 6 -2.47 1.04 -17.12
C ILE A 6 -1.85 -0.05 -16.24
N GLN A 7 -1.31 -1.12 -16.84
CA GLN A 7 -0.62 -2.20 -16.11
C GLN A 7 0.62 -1.69 -15.38
N GLY A 8 1.39 -0.80 -16.03
CA GLY A 8 2.52 -0.12 -15.41
C GLY A 8 2.12 0.69 -14.18
N ASN A 9 1.01 1.42 -14.26
CA ASN A 9 0.47 2.18 -13.12
C ASN A 9 0.00 1.27 -11.98
N ILE A 10 -0.65 0.16 -12.27
CA ILE A 10 -1.05 -0.83 -11.26
C ILE A 10 0.19 -1.41 -10.58
N HIS A 11 1.19 -1.82 -11.35
CA HIS A 11 2.45 -2.33 -10.81
C HIS A 11 3.16 -1.29 -9.94
N ALA A 12 3.27 -0.04 -10.41
CA ALA A 12 3.86 1.06 -9.66
C ALA A 12 3.08 1.37 -8.38
N PHE A 13 1.75 1.26 -8.39
CA PHE A 13 0.93 1.40 -7.20
C PHE A 13 1.22 0.32 -6.15
N GLY A 14 1.43 -0.93 -6.57
CA GLY A 14 1.85 -2.01 -5.68
C GLY A 14 3.20 -1.72 -5.00
N ILE A 15 4.16 -1.18 -5.75
CA ILE A 15 5.45 -0.74 -5.19
C ILE A 15 5.23 0.41 -4.20
N LEU A 16 4.43 1.40 -4.54
CA LEU A 16 4.15 2.55 -3.67
C LEU A 16 3.53 2.11 -2.33
N LEU A 17 2.58 1.17 -2.36
CA LEU A 17 2.01 0.61 -1.12
C LEU A 17 3.09 -0.08 -0.27
N LEU A 18 3.99 -0.82 -0.91
CA LEU A 18 5.10 -1.48 -0.24
C LEU A 18 6.09 -0.47 0.36
N GLU A 19 6.39 0.63 -0.33
CA GLU A 19 7.18 1.74 0.21
C GLU A 19 6.52 2.34 1.46
N ILE A 20 5.21 2.58 1.41
CA ILE A 20 4.44 3.16 2.52
C ILE A 20 4.51 2.27 3.76
N ILE A 21 4.21 0.97 3.65
CA ILE A 21 4.16 0.11 4.84
C ILE A 21 5.53 -0.22 5.38
N SER A 22 6.57 -0.23 4.54
CA SER A 22 7.92 -0.64 4.93
C SER A 22 8.85 0.51 5.30
N GLY A 23 8.50 1.75 4.96
CA GLY A 23 9.33 2.93 5.11
C GLY A 23 10.59 2.92 4.23
N LYS A 24 10.67 2.02 3.24
CA LYS A 24 11.87 1.80 2.42
C LYS A 24 11.68 2.38 1.02
N PRO A 25 12.74 2.93 0.40
CA PRO A 25 12.69 3.36 -1.00
C PRO A 25 12.50 2.15 -1.95
N PRO A 26 11.99 2.37 -3.18
CA PRO A 26 11.60 1.29 -4.08
C PRO A 26 12.81 0.55 -4.66
N PHE A 27 13.97 1.19 -4.60
CA PHE A 27 15.25 0.62 -4.98
C PHE A 27 16.34 1.05 -3.98
N CYS A 28 17.13 0.09 -3.53
CA CYS A 28 18.31 0.32 -2.72
C CYS A 28 19.53 -0.25 -3.45
N LYS A 29 20.59 0.55 -3.63
CA LYS A 29 21.79 0.13 -4.37
C LYS A 29 22.41 -1.18 -3.89
N ASP A 30 22.36 -1.43 -2.58
CA ASP A 30 22.99 -2.60 -1.96
C ASP A 30 22.06 -3.81 -1.85
N LYS A 31 20.74 -3.61 -1.96
CA LYS A 31 19.72 -4.65 -1.72
C LYS A 31 18.83 -4.95 -2.93
N GLY A 32 18.96 -4.19 -4.02
CA GLY A 32 18.17 -4.35 -5.23
C GLY A 32 16.77 -3.74 -5.13
N CYS A 33 15.83 -4.33 -5.88
CA CYS A 33 14.44 -3.91 -5.92
C CYS A 33 13.74 -4.24 -4.61
N LEU A 34 12.92 -3.32 -4.09
CA LEU A 34 12.15 -3.52 -2.86
C LEU A 34 11.24 -4.74 -2.93
N ILE A 35 10.71 -5.05 -4.12
CA ILE A 35 9.89 -6.23 -4.36
C ILE A 35 10.67 -7.52 -4.08
N ASP A 36 11.93 -7.62 -4.51
CA ASP A 36 12.70 -8.86 -4.36
C ASP A 36 12.99 -9.16 -2.90
N TRP A 37 13.21 -8.13 -2.08
CA TRP A 37 13.29 -8.28 -0.63
C TRP A 37 11.94 -8.68 0.00
N ALA A 38 10.83 -8.11 -0.48
CA ALA A 38 9.52 -8.31 0.14
C ALA A 38 8.87 -9.66 -0.18
N LYS A 39 9.23 -10.30 -1.31
CA LYS A 39 8.65 -11.59 -1.77
C LYS A 39 8.59 -12.65 -0.66
N ASP A 40 9.70 -12.86 0.03
CA ASP A 40 9.81 -13.88 1.09
C ASP A 40 8.85 -13.65 2.26
N TYR A 41 8.39 -12.42 2.46
CA TYR A 41 7.48 -12.04 3.53
C TYR A 41 6.02 -11.95 3.05
N LEU A 42 5.79 -11.58 1.79
CA LEU A 42 4.46 -11.46 1.18
C LEU A 42 3.80 -12.83 0.99
N GLU A 43 4.59 -13.89 0.84
CA GLU A 43 4.11 -15.25 0.62
C GLU A 43 3.76 -15.99 1.93
N LEU A 44 4.18 -15.47 3.08
CA LEU A 44 4.11 -16.16 4.37
C LEU A 44 3.39 -15.31 5.43
N PRO A 45 2.13 -15.63 5.77
CA PRO A 45 1.35 -14.87 6.75
C PRO A 45 2.02 -14.72 8.12
N GLU A 46 2.83 -15.70 8.53
CA GLU A 46 3.48 -15.74 9.84
C GLU A 46 4.61 -14.70 9.97
N VAL A 47 5.22 -14.29 8.87
CA VAL A 47 6.36 -13.36 8.85
C VAL A 47 6.04 -12.03 8.17
N MET A 48 4.83 -11.86 7.64
CA MET A 48 4.38 -10.66 6.94
C MET A 48 4.58 -9.35 7.74
N SER A 49 4.44 -9.40 9.07
CA SER A 49 4.68 -8.25 9.94
C SER A 49 6.10 -7.69 9.88
N HIS A 50 7.09 -8.47 9.44
CA HIS A 50 8.47 -7.99 9.27
C HIS A 50 8.66 -7.06 8.07
N ILE A 51 7.66 -6.97 7.16
CA ILE A 51 7.68 -5.97 6.08
C ILE A 51 7.55 -4.56 6.67
N VAL A 52 6.79 -4.44 7.76
CA VAL A 52 6.37 -3.16 8.33
C VAL A 52 7.58 -2.37 8.84
N ASP A 53 7.54 -1.05 8.64
CA ASP A 53 8.51 -0.13 9.22
C ASP A 53 8.61 -0.33 10.73
N LEU A 54 9.84 -0.44 11.24
CA LEU A 54 10.12 -0.58 12.67
C LEU A 54 9.67 0.65 13.47
N GLU A 55 9.54 1.82 12.82
CA GLU A 55 9.00 3.03 13.46
C GLU A 55 7.47 3.00 13.60
N LEU A 56 6.76 2.14 12.86
CA LEU A 56 5.31 2.01 12.92
C LEU A 56 4.88 1.12 14.10
N LYS A 57 4.76 1.75 15.28
CA LYS A 57 4.45 1.06 16.56
C LYS A 57 3.03 0.49 16.65
N HIS A 58 2.10 1.02 15.87
CA HIS A 58 0.69 0.68 15.95
C HIS A 58 0.13 0.47 14.55
N PHE A 59 -0.31 -0.74 14.25
CA PHE A 59 -1.03 -1.09 13.02
C PHE A 59 -1.96 -2.28 13.27
N SER A 60 -3.00 -2.38 12.46
CA SER A 60 -3.88 -3.55 12.46
C SER A 60 -3.27 -4.65 11.60
N ASN A 61 -3.15 -5.86 12.16
CA ASN A 61 -2.72 -7.02 11.38
C ASN A 61 -3.70 -7.36 10.26
N ASP A 62 -4.99 -7.07 10.44
CA ASP A 62 -5.98 -7.35 9.42
C ASP A 62 -5.90 -6.34 8.28
N ASP A 63 -5.67 -5.05 8.57
CA ASP A 63 -5.40 -4.05 7.53
C ASP A 63 -4.11 -4.39 6.77
N LEU A 64 -3.06 -4.82 7.49
CA LEU A 64 -1.80 -5.24 6.86
C LEU A 64 -2.02 -6.41 5.89
N LYS A 65 -2.82 -7.42 6.27
CA LYS A 65 -3.15 -8.54 5.36
C LYS A 65 -3.82 -8.05 4.09
N VAL A 66 -4.76 -7.12 4.21
CA VAL A 66 -5.46 -6.53 3.06
C VAL A 66 -4.46 -5.78 2.15
N ILE A 67 -3.59 -4.97 2.74
CA ILE A 67 -2.58 -4.21 1.98
C ILE A 67 -1.63 -5.16 1.27
N CYS A 68 -1.12 -6.19 1.95
CA CYS A 68 -0.23 -7.19 1.35
C CYS A 68 -0.93 -7.99 0.24
N GLU A 69 -2.19 -8.36 0.41
CA GLU A 69 -3.00 -8.99 -0.65
C GLU A 69 -3.09 -8.09 -1.89
N VAL A 70 -3.39 -6.80 -1.70
CA VAL A 70 -3.44 -5.82 -2.79
C VAL A 70 -2.07 -5.66 -3.46
N ILE A 71 -0.98 -5.59 -2.69
CA ILE A 71 0.39 -5.55 -3.22
C ILE A 71 0.63 -6.77 -4.13
N CYS A 72 0.37 -7.98 -3.64
CA CYS A 72 0.54 -9.22 -4.39
C CYS A 72 -0.26 -9.23 -5.70
N LEU A 73 -1.49 -8.72 -5.69
CA LEU A 73 -2.31 -8.58 -6.90
C LEU A 73 -1.72 -7.55 -7.87
N CYS A 74 -1.21 -6.43 -7.38
CA CYS A 74 -0.64 -5.37 -8.20
C CYS A 74 0.68 -5.75 -8.88
N ILE A 75 1.52 -6.54 -8.19
CA ILE A 75 2.83 -6.98 -8.70
C ILE A 75 2.78 -8.35 -9.38
N HIS A 76 1.58 -8.90 -9.59
CA HIS A 76 1.41 -10.24 -10.15
C HIS A 76 2.06 -10.31 -11.55
N PRO A 77 2.90 -11.33 -11.84
CA PRO A 77 3.66 -11.42 -13.10
C PRO A 77 2.78 -11.63 -14.33
N ASP A 78 1.61 -12.25 -14.14
CA ASP A 78 0.58 -12.35 -15.17
C ASP A 78 -0.37 -11.15 -15.08
N PHE A 79 -0.25 -10.23 -16.03
CA PHE A 79 -1.07 -9.01 -16.08
C PHE A 79 -2.56 -9.26 -16.26
N SER A 80 -2.95 -10.43 -16.80
CA SER A 80 -4.37 -10.76 -16.95
C SER A 80 -5.06 -11.06 -15.61
N LYS A 81 -4.26 -11.32 -14.56
CA LYS A 81 -4.73 -11.56 -13.19
C LYS A 81 -4.71 -10.30 -12.33
N GLN A 82 -4.20 -9.19 -12.85
CA GLN A 82 -4.23 -7.93 -12.12
C GLN A 82 -5.66 -7.37 -12.12
N PRO A 83 -6.21 -7.02 -10.96
CA PRO A 83 -7.47 -6.31 -10.87
C PRO A 83 -7.33 -4.89 -11.45
N SER A 84 -8.46 -4.31 -11.85
CA SER A 84 -8.52 -2.90 -12.23
C SER A 84 -8.24 -1.99 -11.03
N MET A 85 -7.77 -0.75 -11.28
CA MET A 85 -7.60 0.24 -10.20
C MET A 85 -8.90 0.52 -9.44
N LYS A 86 -10.06 0.36 -10.07
CA LYS A 86 -11.36 0.50 -9.40
C LYS A 86 -11.58 -0.62 -8.38
N GLU A 87 -11.27 -1.86 -8.74
CA GLU A 87 -11.35 -3.01 -7.83
C GLU A 87 -10.33 -2.88 -6.70
N ILE A 88 -9.10 -2.46 -7.01
CA ILE A 88 -8.06 -2.17 -6.01
C ILE A 88 -8.53 -1.12 -5.00
N SER A 89 -9.08 0.01 -5.46
CA SER A 89 -9.62 1.07 -4.59
C SER A 89 -10.73 0.52 -3.69
N LEU A 90 -11.66 -0.24 -4.27
CA LEU A 90 -12.76 -0.84 -3.52
C LEU A 90 -12.28 -1.83 -2.46
N MET A 91 -11.28 -2.66 -2.76
CA MET A 91 -10.70 -3.59 -1.79
C MET A 91 -10.12 -2.84 -0.59
N LEU A 92 -9.37 -1.77 -0.84
CA LEU A 92 -8.78 -0.95 0.23
C LEU A 92 -9.87 -0.23 1.04
N GLU A 93 -10.82 0.44 0.39
CA GLU A 93 -11.87 1.22 1.05
C GLU A 93 -12.84 0.37 1.86
N SER A 94 -13.12 -0.87 1.42
CA SER A 94 -14.13 -1.73 2.07
C SER A 94 -13.56 -2.61 3.17
N ARG A 95 -12.24 -2.85 3.18
CA ARG A 95 -11.61 -3.82 4.10
C ARG A 95 -10.60 -3.19 5.06
N ILE A 96 -10.26 -1.91 4.89
CA ILE A 96 -9.37 -1.17 5.79
C ILE A 96 -10.20 -0.10 6.50
N ASP A 97 -10.06 -0.02 7.83
CA ASP A 97 -10.70 1.05 8.59
C ASP A 97 -9.94 2.37 8.42
N THR A 98 -10.57 3.32 7.71
CA THR A 98 -10.01 4.65 7.47
C THR A 98 -10.64 5.74 8.34
N SER A 99 -11.45 5.37 9.35
CA SER A 99 -12.19 6.29 10.23
C SER A 99 -11.30 7.36 10.87
N LEU A 100 -10.09 6.99 11.31
CA LEU A 100 -9.13 7.92 11.92
C LEU A 100 -8.64 9.02 10.94
N SER A 101 -8.54 8.69 9.65
CA SER A 101 -8.18 9.68 8.62
C SER A 101 -9.29 10.69 8.36
N ILE A 102 -10.55 10.30 8.58
CA ILE A 102 -11.72 11.19 8.46
C ILE A 102 -11.74 12.16 9.65
N GLU A 103 -11.44 11.69 10.87
CA GLU A 103 -11.30 12.55 12.06
C GLU A 103 -10.14 13.55 11.92
N LEU A 104 -9.02 13.16 11.32
CA LEU A 104 -7.90 14.09 11.09
C LEU A 104 -8.23 15.15 10.04
N LYS A 105 -8.90 14.78 8.94
CA LYS A 105 -9.33 15.72 7.89
C LYS A 105 -10.34 16.74 8.40
N THR A 106 -11.30 16.30 9.20
CA THR A 106 -12.28 17.20 9.84
C THR A 106 -11.60 18.13 10.82
N SER A 107 -10.69 17.63 11.65
CA SER A 107 -9.89 18.45 12.57
C SER A 107 -9.05 19.51 11.84
N LEU A 108 -8.41 19.15 10.72
CA LEU A 108 -7.64 20.08 9.90
C LEU A 108 -8.53 21.15 9.26
N ALA A 109 -9.69 20.76 8.71
CA ALA A 109 -10.63 21.71 8.10
C ALA A 109 -11.12 22.77 9.10
N TRP A 110 -11.37 22.37 10.35
CA TRP A 110 -11.71 23.31 11.43
C TRP A 110 -10.54 24.24 11.77
N ALA A 111 -9.32 23.72 11.81
CA ALA A 111 -8.13 24.53 12.07
C ALA A 111 -7.89 25.57 10.95
N GLU A 112 -8.03 25.18 9.68
CA GLU A 112 -7.90 26.09 8.54
C GLU A 112 -8.99 27.17 8.55
N LEU A 113 -10.24 26.80 8.85
CA LEU A 113 -11.35 27.74 8.96
C LEU A 113 -11.08 28.80 10.04
N ALA A 114 -10.60 28.38 11.22
CA ALA A 114 -10.28 29.27 12.33
C ALA A 114 -9.11 30.22 12.05
N LEU A 115 -8.17 29.83 11.17
CA LEU A 115 -7.06 30.68 10.73
C LEU A 115 -7.47 31.68 9.64
N SER A 116 -8.60 31.45 8.96
CA SER A 116 -9.12 32.30 7.88
C SER A 116 -10.10 33.39 8.35
N SER A 117 -10.46 33.39 9.64
CA SER A 117 -11.33 34.37 10.31
C SER A 117 -10.54 35.36 11.14
#